data_AF-A0AAV0QGU8-F1
#
_entry.id   AF-A0AAV0QGU8-F1
#
_cell.length_a   1.000
_cell.length_b   1.000
_cell.length_c   1.000
_cell.angle_alpha   90.00
_cell.angle_beta   90.00
_cell.angle_gamma   90.00
#
_symmetry.space_group_name_H-M   'P 1'
#
loop_
_entity.id
_entity.type
_entity.pdbx_description
1 polymer ?
#
loop_
_entity_poly.entity_id
_entity_poly.type
_entity_poly.pdbx_seq_one_letter_code
_entity_poly.pdbx_strand_id
1 'polypeptide(L)'
;NRYLLHLDPSATPAERERLALAVESVPVFRASQNVDVIGKPDFAYRRGSSPVAATLHGASLLLKLSKNWDWFVRLGAADYPLVTQDDLLQIFFYLPKGLNFVSHSNYIGM
;
A
#
# COMPACT_ATOMS: atom_id res chain seq x y z
N ASN A 1 5.77 1.26 -11.06
CA ASN A 1 5.05 1.27 -9.76
C ASN A 1 4.52 -0.12 -9.43
N ARG A 2 4.56 -0.51 -8.16
CA ARG A 2 4.02 -1.78 -7.62
C ARG A 2 2.98 -1.45 -6.55
N TYR A 3 1.88 -2.17 -6.55
CA TYR A 3 0.75 -1.94 -5.65
C TYR A 3 0.47 -3.22 -4.85
N LEU A 4 0.30 -3.07 -3.54
CA LEU A 4 -0.08 -4.16 -2.64
C LEU A 4 -1.40 -3.80 -1.97
N LEU A 5 -2.45 -4.56 -2.28
CA LEU A 5 -3.78 -4.37 -1.73
C LEU A 5 -3.96 -5.25 -0.50
N HIS A 6 -4.35 -4.61 0.60
CA HIS A 6 -4.59 -5.26 1.88
C HIS A 6 -6.00 -4.93 2.36
N LEU A 7 -6.86 -5.95 2.44
CA LEU A 7 -8.16 -5.83 3.08
C LEU A 7 -8.03 -6.01 4.60
N ASP A 8 -8.93 -5.33 5.32
CA ASP A 8 -9.05 -5.43 6.78
C ASP A 8 -9.05 -6.91 7.24
N PRO A 9 -8.44 -7.25 8.40
CA PRO A 9 -8.42 -8.63 8.89
C PRO A 9 -9.81 -9.27 9.05
N SER A 10 -10.86 -8.47 9.26
CA SER A 10 -12.26 -8.94 9.32
C SER A 10 -12.83 -9.37 7.96
N ALA A 11 -12.21 -8.97 6.85
CA ALA A 11 -12.65 -9.35 5.51
C ALA A 11 -12.50 -10.87 5.30
N THR A 12 -13.58 -11.45 4.83
CA THR A 12 -13.75 -12.87 4.54
C THR A 12 -12.82 -13.34 3.40
N PRO A 13 -12.51 -14.64 3.32
CA PRO A 13 -11.78 -15.19 2.17
C PRO A 13 -12.45 -14.87 0.82
N ALA A 14 -13.79 -14.90 0.79
CA ALA A 14 -14.56 -14.58 -0.42
C ALA A 14 -14.41 -13.12 -0.86
N GLU A 15 -14.35 -12.16 0.07
CA GLU A 15 -14.10 -10.75 -0.26
C GLU A 15 -12.68 -10.54 -0.82
N ARG A 16 -11.69 -11.24 -0.26
CA ARG A 16 -10.31 -11.21 -0.76
C ARG A 16 -10.21 -11.80 -2.17
N GLU A 17 -10.87 -12.93 -2.40
CA GLU A 17 -10.94 -13.57 -3.72
C GLU A 17 -11.64 -12.66 -4.73
N ARG A 18 -12.76 -12.04 -4.36
CA ARG A 18 -13.46 -11.07 -5.21
C ARG A 18 -12.56 -9.89 -5.57
N LEU A 19 -11.77 -9.37 -4.63
CA LEU A 19 -10.82 -8.30 -4.92
C LEU A 19 -9.73 -8.76 -5.89
N ALA A 20 -9.18 -9.95 -5.71
CA ALA A 20 -8.19 -10.51 -6.63
C ALA A 20 -8.76 -10.67 -8.05
N LEU A 21 -9.96 -11.23 -8.18
CA LEU A 21 -10.66 -11.35 -9.46
C LEU A 21 -10.96 -9.98 -10.08
N ALA A 22 -11.35 -9.00 -9.28
CA ALA A 22 -11.59 -7.64 -9.76
C ALA A 22 -10.31 -7.02 -10.32
N VAL A 23 -9.17 -7.18 -9.64
CA VAL A 23 -7.86 -6.72 -10.15
C VAL A 23 -7.51 -7.42 -11.47
N GLU A 24 -7.66 -8.74 -11.54
CA GLU A 24 -7.37 -9.52 -12.75
C GLU A 24 -8.31 -9.19 -13.92
N SER A 25 -9.52 -8.74 -13.64
CA SER A 25 -10.50 -8.36 -14.67
C SER A 25 -10.10 -7.11 -15.46
N VAL A 26 -9.27 -6.24 -14.87
CA VAL A 26 -8.83 -4.99 -15.49
C VAL A 26 -7.64 -5.26 -16.43
N PRO A 27 -7.77 -5.03 -17.76
CA PRO A 27 -6.74 -5.40 -18.73
C PRO A 27 -5.38 -4.76 -18.46
N VAL A 28 -5.35 -3.50 -18.00
CA VAL A 28 -4.10 -2.81 -17.71
C VAL A 28 -3.33 -3.45 -16.55
N PHE A 29 -4.02 -3.82 -15.46
CA PHE A 29 -3.38 -4.48 -14.31
C PHE A 29 -2.90 -5.88 -14.65
N ARG A 30 -3.67 -6.60 -15.49
CA ARG A 30 -3.27 -7.90 -16.01
C ARG A 30 -2.04 -7.81 -16.91
N ALA A 31 -1.94 -6.80 -17.76
CA ALA A 31 -0.79 -6.62 -18.64
C ALA A 31 0.47 -6.18 -17.86
N SER A 32 0.32 -5.31 -16.87
CA SER A 32 1.44 -4.78 -16.09
C SER A 32 1.93 -5.70 -14.97
N GLN A 33 1.10 -6.66 -14.53
CA GLN A 33 1.43 -7.62 -13.46
C GLN A 33 2.01 -6.94 -12.20
N ASN A 34 1.52 -5.74 -11.88
CA ASN A 34 2.10 -4.88 -10.85
C ASN A 34 1.19 -4.61 -9.65
N VAL A 35 0.08 -5.35 -9.53
CA VAL A 35 -0.87 -5.27 -8.41
C VAL A 35 -0.96 -6.64 -7.75
N ASP A 36 -0.69 -6.70 -6.44
CA ASP A 36 -0.81 -7.92 -5.64
C ASP A 36 -1.90 -7.77 -4.58
N VAL A 37 -2.62 -8.85 -4.28
CA VAL A 37 -3.63 -8.89 -3.21
C VAL A 37 -3.16 -9.85 -2.12
N ILE A 38 -3.18 -9.40 -0.85
CA ILE A 38 -2.82 -10.25 0.28
C ILE A 38 -3.92 -11.28 0.54
N GLY A 39 -3.64 -12.55 0.23
CA GLY A 39 -4.60 -13.65 0.35
C GLY A 39 -4.82 -14.18 1.77
N LYS A 40 -3.81 -14.14 2.66
CA LYS A 40 -3.94 -14.58 4.05
C LYS A 40 -3.70 -13.40 5.01
N PRO A 41 -4.67 -13.01 5.84
CA PRO A 41 -4.37 -12.16 6.99
C PRO A 41 -3.51 -13.00 7.94
N ASP A 42 -2.27 -12.58 8.19
CA ASP A 42 -1.34 -13.34 9.03
C ASP A 42 -1.94 -13.54 10.44
N PHE A 43 -1.61 -14.66 11.10
CA PHE A 43 -2.18 -15.05 12.41
C PHE A 43 -1.96 -13.98 13.50
N ALA A 44 -0.97 -13.11 13.32
CA ALA A 44 -0.67 -11.98 14.21
C ALA A 44 -1.68 -10.81 14.12
N TYR A 45 -2.53 -10.77 13.09
CA TYR A 45 -3.54 -9.70 12.88
C TYR A 45 -4.89 -9.97 13.55
N ARG A 46 -4.94 -10.82 14.59
CA ARG A 46 -6.22 -11.37 15.06
C ARG A 46 -7.11 -10.39 15.86
N ARG A 47 -6.62 -9.22 16.27
CA ARG A 47 -7.40 -8.05 16.74
C ARG A 47 -6.39 -7.04 17.27
N GLY A 48 -6.32 -5.85 16.68
CA GLY A 48 -5.56 -4.73 17.26
C GLY A 48 -4.10 -4.56 16.83
N SER A 49 -3.69 -5.05 15.66
CA SER A 49 -2.40 -4.63 15.09
C SER A 49 -2.47 -3.13 14.78
N SER A 50 -1.58 -2.34 15.39
CA SER A 50 -1.59 -0.88 15.21
C SER A 50 -1.47 -0.52 13.72
N PRO A 51 -1.99 0.66 13.28
CA PRO A 51 -1.82 1.13 11.91
C PRO A 51 -0.35 1.11 11.45
N VAL A 52 0.61 1.28 12.36
CA VAL A 52 2.04 1.20 12.08
C VAL A 52 2.47 -0.23 11.75
N ALA A 53 2.03 -1.22 12.52
CA ALA A 53 2.35 -2.62 12.24
C ALA A 53 1.78 -3.07 10.89
N ALA A 54 0.56 -2.61 10.52
CA ALA A 54 -0.01 -2.81 9.18
C ALA A 54 0.88 -2.24 8.07
N THR A 55 1.36 -1.00 8.24
CA THR A 55 2.29 -0.36 7.31
C THR A 55 3.59 -1.15 7.16
N LEU A 56 4.24 -1.48 8.28
CA LEU A 56 5.54 -2.17 8.27
C LEU A 56 5.43 -3.57 7.66
N HIS A 57 4.34 -4.28 7.95
CA HIS A 57 4.06 -5.57 7.33
C HIS A 57 3.91 -5.43 5.82
N GLY A 58 3.10 -4.48 5.34
CA GLY A 58 2.94 -4.20 3.90
C GLY A 58 4.28 -3.85 3.23
N ALA A 59 5.08 -2.98 3.83
CA ALA A 59 6.42 -2.65 3.34
C ALA A 59 7.33 -3.89 3.28
N SER A 60 7.30 -4.74 4.30
CA SER A 60 8.09 -5.98 4.33
C SER A 60 7.70 -6.97 3.22
N LEU A 61 6.42 -7.04 2.88
CA LEU A 61 5.92 -7.87 1.78
C LEU A 61 6.36 -7.30 0.42
N LEU A 62 6.24 -5.99 0.23
CA LEU A 62 6.74 -5.34 -0.99
C LEU A 62 8.23 -5.59 -1.21
N LEU A 63 9.07 -5.51 -0.15
CA LEU A 63 10.50 -5.83 -0.24
C LEU A 63 10.78 -7.28 -0.66
N LYS A 64 9.89 -8.22 -0.29
CA LYS A 64 9.99 -9.62 -0.73
C LYS A 64 9.56 -9.82 -2.18
N LEU A 65 8.56 -9.06 -2.64
CA LEU A 65 8.03 -9.13 -4.00
C LEU A 65 8.94 -8.45 -5.02
N SER A 66 9.49 -7.28 -4.68
CA SER A 66 10.40 -6.53 -5.52
C SER A 66 11.26 -5.59 -4.68
N LYS A 67 12.55 -5.53 -4.98
CA LYS A 67 13.49 -4.58 -4.37
C LYS A 67 13.67 -3.31 -5.20
N ASN A 68 13.05 -3.26 -6.38
CA ASN A 68 13.31 -2.23 -7.39
C ASN A 68 12.28 -1.09 -7.28
N TRP A 69 12.15 -0.50 -6.11
CA TRP A 69 11.36 0.71 -5.87
C TRP A 69 12.12 1.63 -4.91
N ASP A 70 11.96 2.94 -5.11
CA ASP A 70 12.67 3.96 -4.34
C ASP A 70 11.82 4.53 -3.19
N TRP A 71 10.50 4.56 -3.38
CA TRP A 71 9.56 5.21 -2.47
C TRP A 71 8.45 4.26 -2.03
N PHE A 72 8.13 4.25 -0.74
CA PHE A 72 6.96 3.57 -0.19
C PHE A 72 5.92 4.61 0.20
N VAL A 73 4.70 4.45 -0.32
CA VAL A 73 3.56 5.32 0.00
C VAL A 73 2.42 4.44 0.47
N ARG A 74 1.94 4.69 1.70
CA ARG A 74 0.74 4.04 2.23
C ARG A 74 -0.48 4.88 1.88
N LEU A 75 -1.50 4.23 1.34
CA LEU A 75 -2.83 4.82 1.12
C LEU A 75 -3.90 3.98 1.84
N GLY A 76 -4.88 4.65 2.42
CA GLY A 76 -6.16 4.10 2.83
C GLY A 76 -7.19 4.18 1.72
N ALA A 77 -8.32 3.48 1.89
CA ALA A 77 -9.38 3.42 0.89
C ALA A 77 -10.10 4.76 0.64
N ALA A 78 -9.99 5.70 1.58
CA ALA A 78 -10.56 7.05 1.48
C ALA A 78 -9.59 8.10 0.93
N ASP A 79 -8.32 7.73 0.72
CA ASP A 79 -7.33 8.67 0.19
C ASP A 79 -7.56 8.88 -1.30
N TYR A 80 -7.43 10.14 -1.75
CA TYR A 80 -7.59 10.49 -3.16
C TYR A 80 -6.43 11.38 -3.62
N PRO A 81 -5.83 11.12 -4.80
CA PRO A 81 -4.73 11.92 -5.30
C PRO A 81 -5.21 13.34 -5.66
N LEU A 82 -4.49 14.36 -5.14
CA LEU A 82 -4.71 15.76 -5.51
C LEU A 82 -3.87 16.20 -6.72
N VAL A 83 -2.90 15.39 -7.11
CA VAL A 83 -1.99 15.63 -8.25
C VAL A 83 -1.96 14.41 -9.14
N THR A 84 -1.57 14.58 -10.40
CA THR A 84 -1.43 13.44 -11.32
C THR A 84 -0.25 12.55 -10.92
N GLN A 85 -0.24 11.32 -11.42
CA GLN A 85 0.87 10.40 -11.21
C GLN A 85 2.19 10.94 -11.81
N ASP A 86 2.13 11.54 -12.99
CA ASP A 86 3.31 12.07 -13.68
C ASP A 86 3.92 13.25 -12.92
N ASP A 87 3.09 14.17 -12.42
CA ASP A 87 3.56 15.29 -11.60
C ASP A 87 4.23 14.79 -10.31
N LEU A 88 3.64 13.80 -9.64
CA LEU A 88 4.21 13.22 -8.43
C LEU A 88 5.56 12.56 -8.71
N LEU A 89 5.65 11.77 -9.79
CA LEU A 89 6.89 11.10 -10.19
C LEU A 89 7.97 12.10 -10.59
N GLN A 90 7.59 13.18 -11.28
CA GLN A 90 8.51 14.26 -11.63
C GLN A 90 9.12 14.88 -10.38
N ILE A 91 8.32 15.17 -9.35
CA ILE A 91 8.82 15.73 -8.08
C ILE A 91 9.75 14.71 -7.40
N PHE A 92 9.33 13.45 -7.27
CA PHE A 92 10.09 12.41 -6.57
C PHE A 92 11.41 12.07 -7.27
N PHE A 93 11.50 12.25 -8.59
CA PHE A 93 12.73 12.07 -9.35
C PHE A 93 13.84 13.02 -8.90
N TYR A 94 13.51 14.27 -8.55
CA TYR A 94 14.48 15.28 -8.11
C TYR A 94 14.81 15.20 -6.61
N LEU A 95 14.08 14.40 -5.82
CA LEU A 95 14.30 14.29 -4.39
C LEU A 95 15.43 13.28 -4.08
N PRO A 96 16.30 13.57 -3.10
CA PRO A 96 17.23 12.59 -2.59
C PRO A 96 16.49 11.36 -2.04
N LYS A 97 16.88 10.16 -2.51
CA LYS A 97 16.24 8.88 -2.15
C LYS A 97 16.34 8.49 -0.67
N GLY A 98 17.14 9.20 0.12
CA GLY A 98 17.30 8.99 1.56
C GLY A 98 16.30 9.74 2.43
N LEU A 99 15.39 10.52 1.84
CA LEU A 99 14.41 11.30 2.59
C LEU A 99 13.21 10.47 3.04
N ASN A 100 12.66 10.82 4.21
CA ASN A 100 11.42 10.27 4.71
C ASN A 100 10.45 11.41 5.03
N PHE A 101 9.23 11.33 4.51
CA PHE A 101 8.17 12.30 4.78
C PHE A 101 7.21 11.70 5.80
N VAL A 102 7.28 12.19 7.04
CA VAL A 102 6.44 11.75 8.15
C VAL A 102 5.80 12.97 8.80
N SER A 103 4.48 13.03 8.82
CA SER A 103 3.76 14.09 9.54
C SER A 103 3.83 13.83 11.04
N HIS A 104 4.25 14.84 11.80
CA HIS A 104 4.14 14.86 13.25
C HIS A 104 3.02 15.83 13.65
N SER A 105 1.96 15.31 14.27
CA SER A 105 1.00 16.14 14.99
C SER A 105 1.48 16.31 16.43
N ASN A 106 2.05 17.47 16.77
CA ASN A 106 2.22 17.87 18.17
C ASN A 106 0.84 18.18 18.75
N TYR A 107 0.14 17.18 19.26
CA TYR A 107 -0.97 17.45 20.19
C TYR A 107 -0.36 17.77 21.56
N ILE A 108 0.07 19.02 21.70
CA ILE A 108 0.31 19.67 22.98
C ILE A 108 -0.73 20.81 23.05
N GLY A 109 -1.77 20.60 23.86
CA GLY A 109 -2.92 21.51 24.03
C GLY A 109 -4.17 20.98 23.32
N MET A 110 -5.30 20.73 23.96
CA MET A 110 -5.88 21.26 25.20
C MET A 110 -6.51 20.17 26.06
#